data_AF-A0A4Q3UB49-F1
#
_entry.id   AF-A0A4Q3UB49-F1
#
_cell.length_a   1.000
_cell.length_b   1.000
_cell.length_c   1.000
_cell.angle_alpha   90.00
_cell.angle_beta   90.00
_cell.angle_gamma   90.00
#
_symmetry.space_group_name_H-M   'P 1'
#
loop_
_entity.id
_entity.type
_entity.pdbx_description
1 polymer ?
#
loop_
_entity_poly.entity_id
_entity_poly.type
_entity_poly.pdbx_seq_one_letter_code
_entity_poly.pdbx_strand_id
1 'polypeptide(L)' 'DLDLATYLLTEAKVAVIPGSVFEGEGHIRLTYACSRHDIERGVERIAEAVSKLK' A
#
# COMPACT_ATOMS: atom_id res chain seq x y z
N ASP A 1 6.81 -2.59 8.60
CA ASP A 1 6.35 -1.99 7.32
C ASP A 1 6.44 -2.97 6.15
N LEU A 2 7.48 -3.80 6.08
CA LEU A 2 7.67 -4.86 5.09
C LEU A 2 6.51 -5.86 5.06
N ASP A 3 6.03 -6.28 6.24
CA ASP A 3 4.88 -7.20 6.35
C ASP A 3 3.61 -6.57 5.79
N LEU A 4 3.35 -5.30 6.10
CA LEU A 4 2.21 -4.55 5.56
C LEU A 4 2.32 -4.41 4.03
N ALA A 5 3.51 -4.09 3.51
CA ALA A 5 3.74 -3.99 2.07
C ALA A 5 3.50 -5.33 1.36
N THR A 6 3.95 -6.43 1.97
CA THR A 6 3.74 -7.80 1.47
C THR A 6 2.26 -8.16 1.49
N TYR A 7 1.57 -7.87 2.60
CA TYR A 7 0.13 -8.09 2.74
C TYR A 7 -0.69 -7.34 1.69
N LEU A 8 -0.42 -6.05 1.47
CA LEU A 8 -1.10 -5.26 0.43
C LEU A 8 -0.82 -5.80 -0.98
N LEU A 9 0.38 -6.31 -1.25
CA LEU A 9 0.71 -6.92 -2.52
C LEU A 9 -0.04 -8.25 -2.74
N THR A 10 -0.12 -9.11 -1.72
CA THR A 10 -0.72 -10.44 -1.86
C THR A 10 -2.24 -10.41 -1.82
N GLU A 11 -2.81 -9.70 -0.84
CA GLU A 11 -4.26 -9.67 -0.59
C GLU A 11 -4.96 -8.59 -1.40
N ALA A 12 -4.41 -7.37 -1.38
CA ALA A 12 -5.02 -6.23 -2.06
C ALA A 12 -4.56 -6.09 -3.53
N LYS A 13 -3.57 -6.87 -4.00
CA LYS A 13 -2.84 -6.67 -5.27
C LYS A 13 -2.45 -5.21 -5.50
N VAL A 14 -1.96 -4.55 -4.45
CA VAL A 14 -1.40 -3.19 -4.51
C VAL A 14 0.06 -3.25 -4.12
N ALA A 15 0.95 -2.93 -5.06
CA ALA A 15 2.38 -2.84 -4.78
C ALA A 15 2.70 -1.49 -4.13
N VAL A 16 3.36 -1.53 -2.97
CA VAL A 16 3.84 -0.34 -2.24
C VAL A 16 5.30 -0.54 -1.85
N ILE A 17 5.98 0.53 -1.43
CA ILE A 17 7.37 0.44 -1.00
C ILE A 17 7.45 0.59 0.53
N PRO A 18 8.07 -0.35 1.26
CA PRO A 18 8.32 -0.22 2.69
C PRO A 18 9.14 1.04 2.99
N GLY A 19 8.76 1.82 4.00
CA GLY A 19 9.48 3.04 4.38
C GLY A 19 10.87 2.78 4.94
N SER A 20 11.12 1.60 5.52
CA SER A 20 12.44 1.14 5.97
C SER A 20 13.55 1.23 4.92
N VAL A 21 13.24 1.25 3.61
CA VAL A 21 14.26 1.44 2.55
C VAL A 21 14.68 2.91 2.35
N PHE A 22 14.00 3.86 3.02
CA PHE A 22 14.21 5.31 2.93
C PHE A 22 14.28 5.99 4.31
N GLU A 23 14.77 5.30 5.35
CA GLU A 23 14.84 5.82 6.73
C GLU A 23 13.46 6.20 7.33
N GLY A 24 12.37 5.73 6.73
CA GLY A 24 10.98 5.98 7.14
C GLY A 24 10.34 4.75 7.77
N GLU A 25 11.01 4.11 8.71
CA GLU A 25 10.51 2.88 9.36
C GLU A 25 9.09 3.07 9.90
N GLY A 26 8.25 2.05 9.74
CA GLY A 26 6.85 2.08 10.16
C GLY A 26 5.89 2.79 9.18
N HIS A 27 6.41 3.36 8.09
CA HIS A 27 5.61 4.00 7.04
C HIS A 27 5.67 3.21 5.72
N ILE A 28 4.81 3.57 4.77
CA ILE A 28 4.86 3.08 3.39
C ILE A 28 4.89 4.25 2.42
N ARG A 29 5.57 4.07 1.28
CA ARG A 29 5.60 5.07 0.20
C ARG A 29 4.65 4.65 -0.92
N LEU A 30 3.77 5.59 -1.29
CA LEU A 30 2.85 5.47 -2.43
C LEU A 30 3.30 6.39 -3.56
N THR A 31 3.26 5.87 -4.78
CA THR A 31 3.39 6.71 -5.98
C THR A 31 2.01 7.18 -6.41
N TYR A 32 1.92 8.45 -6.81
CA TYR A 32 0.72 9.06 -7.40
C TYR A 32 0.96 9.47 -8.85
N ALA A 33 2.08 9.06 -9.46
CA ALA A 33 2.41 9.31 -10.86
C ALA A 33 1.71 8.29 -11.79
N CYS A 34 0.39 8.17 -11.67
CA CYS A 34 -0.46 7.31 -12.49
C CYS A 34 -1.83 7.98 -12.73
N SER A 35 -2.75 7.30 -13.42
CA SER A 35 -4.07 7.88 -13.70
C SER A 35 -4.88 8.06 -12.42
N ARG A 36 -5.76 9.07 -12.38
CA ARG A 36 -6.71 9.27 -11.26
C ARG A 36 -7.50 8.01 -10.97
N HIS A 37 -7.95 7.31 -12.01
CA HIS A 37 -8.69 6.06 -11.89
C HIS A 37 -7.87 4.98 -11.16
N ASP A 38 -6.59 4.82 -11.50
CA ASP A 38 -5.73 3.85 -10.82
C ASP A 38 -5.46 4.22 -9.36
N ILE A 39 -5.35 5.52 -9.06
CA ILE A 39 -5.20 6.03 -7.69
C ILE A 39 -6.44 5.70 -6.88
N GLU A 40 -7.63 6.07 -7.37
CA GLU A 40 -8.91 5.83 -6.68
C GLU A 40 -9.11 4.34 -6.41
N ARG A 41 -8.92 3.50 -7.44
CA ARG A 41 -9.00 2.04 -7.31
C ARG A 41 -7.94 1.47 -6.35
N GLY A 42 -6.72 2.01 -6.36
CA GLY A 42 -5.65 1.59 -5.47
C GLY A 42 -5.96 1.88 -4.01
N VAL A 43 -6.45 3.09 -3.72
CA VAL A 43 -6.83 3.54 -2.37
C VAL A 43 -8.02 2.73 -1.84
N GLU A 44 -9.04 2.48 -2.66
CA GLU A 44 -10.20 1.66 -2.28
C GLU A 44 -9.77 0.24 -1.86
N ARG A 45 -8.92 -0.41 -2.64
CA ARG A 45 -8.40 -1.76 -2.33
C ARG A 45 -7.56 -1.78 -1.07
N ILE A 46 -6.76 -0.74 -0.81
CA ILE A 46 -6.01 -0.59 0.44
C ILE A 46 -6.99 -0.49 1.62
N ALA A 47 -8.01 0.38 1.51
CA ALA A 47 -9.00 0.56 2.57
C ALA A 47 -9.73 -0.74 2.91
N GLU A 48 -10.18 -1.48 1.89
CA GLU A 48 -10.82 -2.79 2.06
C GLU A 48 -9.90 -3.81 2.75
N ALA A 49 -8.64 -3.91 2.32
CA ALA A 49 -7.69 -4.85 2.90
C ALA A 49 -7.38 -4.50 4.37
N VAL A 50 -7.10 -3.23 4.66
CA VAL A 50 -6.80 -2.77 6.02
C VAL A 50 -8.00 -2.97 6.95
N SER A 51 -9.23 -2.81 6.46
CA SER A 51 -10.44 -3.06 7.27
C SER A 51 -10.59 -4.51 7.76
N LYS A 52 -9.87 -5.47 7.13
CA LYS A 52 -9.87 -6.90 7.50
C LYS A 52 -8.80 -7.23 8.53
N LEU A 53 -7.88 -6.31 8.82
CA LEU A 53 -6.87 -6.47 9.87
C LEU A 53 -7.53 -6.24 11.24
N LYS A 54 -7.18 -7.07 12.23
CA LYS A 54 -7.67 -6.98 13.60
C LYS A 54 -6.66 -6.30 14.50
#